data_AF-A0A2M7WN61-F1
#
_entry.id   AF-A0A2M7WN61-F1
#
_cell.length_a   1.000
_cell.length_b   1.000
_cell.length_c   1.000
_cell.angle_alpha   90.00
_cell.angle_beta   90.00
_cell.angle_gamma   90.00
#
_symmetry.space_group_name_H-M   'P 1'
#
loop_
_entity.id
_entity.type
_entity.pdbx_description
1 polymer ?
#
loop_
_entity_poly.entity_id
_entity_poly.type
_entity_poly.pdbx_seq_one_letter_code
_entity_poly.pdbx_strand_id
1 'polypeptide(L)'
;MKSRYSLPIDHSPQNQLAVGWLYVAVGFLLASGIYPLLLAMARTTYEMPWKDFFYTALVLHVDFTVLWWLLAIAGVFWTLNTTSRYLMTGWLSLVLVVVGGLIIGVSPLTGDANPLTNNYVPMLENRMFIKGLIVFGGGILLLVLRSLWALRCRESMTADGEGALRFGSLTGAITVLVALVALIWTFMDAPISSGRSYYEGLFWAGGHVLQFAHTALLCVSWLWLAQACGVDVAVKPKYVMAVFAIGAAPVLMIPWPFLSFETGGPEFITWFV
;
A
#
# COMPACT_ATOMS: atom_id res chain seq x y z
N MET A 1 -8.51 -11.60 32.42
CA MET A 1 -7.16 -11.36 31.88
C MET A 1 -7.26 -10.26 30.84
N LYS A 2 -6.48 -9.17 30.95
CA LYS A 2 -6.52 -8.08 29.96
C LYS A 2 -5.92 -8.58 28.64
N SER A 3 -6.56 -8.26 27.52
CA SER A 3 -6.06 -8.62 26.20
C SER A 3 -4.91 -7.68 25.81
N ARG A 4 -3.75 -8.26 25.47
CA ARG A 4 -2.58 -7.49 25.03
C ARG A 4 -2.56 -7.42 23.51
N TYR A 5 -2.73 -6.23 22.94
CA TYR A 5 -2.62 -5.99 21.51
C TYR A 5 -1.18 -5.59 21.16
N SER A 6 -0.29 -6.57 21.03
CA SER A 6 1.08 -6.35 20.58
C SER A 6 1.60 -7.58 19.84
N LEU A 7 2.37 -7.39 18.76
CA LEU A 7 3.07 -8.49 18.11
C LEU A 7 4.39 -8.80 18.86
N PRO A 8 4.85 -10.06 18.87
CA PRO A 8 6.08 -10.44 19.57
C PRO A 8 7.31 -9.82 18.88
N ILE A 9 8.18 -9.21 19.69
CA ILE A 9 9.50 -8.73 19.25
C ILE A 9 10.56 -9.62 19.91
N ASP A 10 11.20 -10.48 19.12
CA ASP A 10 12.30 -11.36 19.49
C ASP A 10 13.56 -11.10 18.62
N HIS A 11 14.66 -11.81 18.91
CA HIS A 11 15.87 -11.79 18.09
C HIS A 11 15.81 -12.85 16.97
N SER A 12 14.78 -12.80 16.12
CA SER A 12 14.64 -13.70 14.97
C SER A 12 15.09 -13.05 13.64
N PRO A 13 15.46 -13.87 12.63
CA PRO A 13 15.71 -13.36 11.27
C PRO A 13 14.49 -12.65 10.63
N GLN A 14 13.28 -13.00 11.04
CA GLN A 14 12.05 -12.30 10.61
C GLN A 14 12.05 -10.86 11.12
N ASN A 15 12.44 -10.66 12.38
CA ASN A 15 12.49 -9.32 12.96
C ASN A 15 13.56 -8.45 12.32
N GLN A 16 14.69 -9.02 11.90
CA GLN A 16 15.68 -8.28 11.12
C GLN A 16 15.10 -7.78 9.79
N LEU A 17 14.33 -8.61 9.09
CA LEU A 17 13.64 -8.20 7.86
C LEU A 17 12.55 -7.15 8.15
N ALA A 18 11.78 -7.31 9.24
CA ALA A 18 10.78 -6.32 9.65
C ALA A 18 11.41 -4.96 9.97
N VAL A 19 12.58 -4.95 10.62
CA VAL A 19 13.38 -3.73 10.83
C VAL A 19 13.86 -3.15 9.51
N GLY A 20 14.28 -4.00 8.56
CA GLY A 20 14.59 -3.56 7.19
C GLY A 20 13.41 -2.83 6.53
N TRP A 21 12.21 -3.40 6.61
CA TRP A 21 10.99 -2.75 6.12
C TRP A 21 10.71 -1.43 6.83
N LEU A 22 10.95 -1.34 8.14
CA LEU A 22 10.80 -0.09 8.88
C LEU A 22 11.77 1.00 8.40
N TYR A 23 13.03 0.64 8.12
CA TYR A 23 13.99 1.59 7.53
C TYR A 23 13.58 2.05 6.14
N VAL A 24 13.11 1.14 5.28
CA VAL A 24 12.58 1.49 3.95
C VAL A 24 11.41 2.46 4.11
N ALA A 25 10.49 2.14 5.01
CA ALA A 25 9.35 2.97 5.29
C ALA A 25 9.81 4.39 5.70
N VAL A 26 10.59 4.52 6.78
CA VAL A 26 11.06 5.83 7.26
C VAL A 26 11.84 6.57 6.17
N GLY A 27 12.65 5.88 5.38
CA GLY A 27 13.37 6.44 4.25
C GLY A 27 12.45 7.07 3.20
N PHE A 28 11.41 6.36 2.77
CA PHE A 28 10.44 6.90 1.81
C PHE A 28 9.54 7.98 2.42
N LEU A 29 9.20 7.90 3.72
CA LEU A 29 8.52 9.00 4.41
C LEU A 29 9.35 10.28 4.37
N LEU A 30 10.63 10.20 4.72
CA LEU A 30 11.55 11.34 4.67
C LEU A 30 11.73 11.87 3.24
N ALA A 31 11.95 10.97 2.27
CA ALA A 31 12.06 11.35 0.86
C ALA A 31 10.78 12.06 0.37
N SER A 32 9.61 11.55 0.76
CA SER A 32 8.32 12.15 0.42
C SER A 32 8.12 13.51 1.09
N GLY A 33 8.63 13.71 2.31
CA GLY A 33 8.45 14.92 3.11
C GLY A 33 9.20 16.15 2.59
N ILE A 34 10.19 15.96 1.71
CA ILE A 34 10.90 17.06 1.04
C ILE A 34 9.97 17.80 0.07
N TYR A 35 9.12 17.06 -0.65
CA TYR A 35 8.27 17.65 -1.70
C TYR A 35 7.22 18.63 -1.16
N PRO A 36 6.45 18.37 -0.08
CA PRO A 36 5.51 19.33 0.49
C PRO A 36 6.11 20.67 0.88
N LEU A 37 7.36 20.69 1.32
CA LEU A 37 8.06 21.95 1.63
C LEU A 37 8.24 22.78 0.35
N LEU A 38 8.66 22.14 -0.74
CA LEU A 38 8.77 22.76 -2.06
C LEU A 38 7.40 23.19 -2.61
N LEU A 39 6.38 22.35 -2.44
CA LEU A 39 5.00 22.65 -2.85
C LEU A 39 4.42 23.85 -2.08
N ALA A 40 4.68 23.94 -0.78
CA ALA A 40 4.26 25.06 0.06
C ALA A 40 4.92 26.37 -0.37
N MET A 41 6.23 26.34 -0.66
CA MET A 41 6.95 27.51 -1.18
C MET A 41 6.45 27.95 -2.55
N ALA A 42 6.18 27.01 -3.47
CA ALA A 42 5.66 27.35 -4.80
C ALA A 42 4.29 28.06 -4.75
N ARG A 43 3.49 27.80 -3.70
CA ARG A 43 2.16 28.38 -3.50
C ARG A 43 2.16 29.78 -2.88
N THR A 44 3.30 30.35 -2.49
CA THR A 44 3.35 31.70 -1.92
C THR A 44 3.28 32.83 -2.96
N THR A 45 3.30 32.49 -4.25
CA THR A 45 3.24 33.46 -5.35
C THR A 45 2.05 33.19 -6.26
N TYR A 46 1.35 34.25 -6.69
CA TYR A 46 0.16 34.12 -7.55
C TYR A 46 0.45 33.47 -8.91
N GLU A 47 1.57 33.80 -9.55
CA GLU A 47 1.92 33.31 -10.90
C GLU A 47 2.61 31.93 -10.93
N MET A 48 2.96 31.37 -9.76
CA MET A 48 3.65 30.06 -9.58
C MET A 48 4.68 29.74 -10.69
N PRO A 49 5.84 30.43 -10.73
CA PRO A 49 6.81 30.34 -11.82
C PRO A 49 7.42 28.93 -12.03
N TRP A 50 7.23 28.01 -11.08
CA TRP A 50 7.75 26.64 -11.10
C TRP A 50 6.63 25.60 -11.23
N LYS A 51 5.56 25.91 -11.97
CA LYS A 51 4.34 25.09 -12.06
C LYS A 51 4.60 23.64 -12.51
N ASP A 52 5.43 23.43 -13.53
CA ASP A 52 5.69 22.07 -14.03
C ASP A 52 6.49 21.23 -13.03
N PHE A 53 7.45 21.87 -12.36
CA PHE A 53 8.18 21.27 -11.24
C PHE A 53 7.24 20.93 -10.07
N PHE A 54 6.29 21.83 -9.75
CA PHE A 54 5.29 21.61 -8.71
C PHE A 54 4.47 20.33 -8.97
N TYR A 55 3.93 20.15 -10.19
CA TYR A 55 3.13 18.96 -10.47
C TYR A 55 3.97 17.69 -10.50
N THR A 56 5.19 17.76 -11.00
CA THR A 56 6.13 16.62 -10.97
C THR A 56 6.46 16.22 -9.53
N ALA A 57 6.77 17.19 -8.67
CA ALA A 57 7.01 16.98 -7.25
C ALA A 57 5.77 16.45 -6.52
N LEU A 58 4.57 16.91 -6.90
CA LEU A 58 3.30 16.46 -6.33
C LEU A 58 3.04 14.99 -6.63
N VAL A 59 3.29 14.55 -7.87
CA VAL A 59 3.18 13.13 -8.25
C VAL A 59 4.09 12.29 -7.36
N LEU A 60 5.40 12.60 -7.32
CA LEU A 60 6.38 11.85 -6.51
C LEU A 60 6.04 11.87 -5.01
N HIS A 61 5.56 13.00 -4.49
CA HIS A 61 5.13 13.11 -3.10
C HIS A 61 4.02 12.12 -2.78
N VAL A 62 2.97 12.12 -3.59
CA VAL A 62 1.78 11.30 -3.37
C VAL A 62 2.13 9.82 -3.52
N ASP A 63 2.90 9.44 -4.55
CA ASP A 63 3.34 8.05 -4.71
C ASP A 63 4.20 7.58 -3.53
N PHE A 64 5.17 8.38 -3.09
CA PHE A 64 6.02 7.97 -1.97
C PHE A 64 5.28 7.93 -0.63
N THR A 65 4.30 8.81 -0.41
CA THR A 65 3.50 8.79 0.83
C THR A 65 2.46 7.68 0.84
N VAL A 66 1.69 7.51 -0.24
CA VAL A 66 0.54 6.61 -0.29
C VAL A 66 0.96 5.19 -0.64
N LEU A 67 1.88 5.02 -1.61
CA LEU A 67 2.29 3.69 -2.05
C LEU A 67 3.52 3.21 -1.28
N TRP A 68 4.68 3.87 -1.38
CA TRP A 68 5.93 3.33 -0.83
C TRP A 68 5.95 3.29 0.70
N TRP A 69 5.68 4.42 1.36
CA TRP A 69 5.73 4.52 2.81
C TRP A 69 4.72 3.56 3.47
N LEU A 70 3.44 3.65 3.10
CA LEU A 70 2.40 2.84 3.74
C LEU A 70 2.54 1.35 3.44
N LEU A 71 2.92 0.94 2.22
CA LEU A 71 3.14 -0.47 1.91
C LEU A 71 4.45 -1.01 2.49
N ALA A 72 5.46 -0.17 2.72
CA ALA A 72 6.63 -0.59 3.49
C ALA A 72 6.28 -0.84 4.97
N ILE A 73 5.41 -0.01 5.57
CA ILE A 73 4.82 -0.30 6.90
C ILE A 73 4.01 -1.60 6.87
N ALA A 74 3.24 -1.85 5.81
CA ALA A 74 2.57 -3.15 5.63
C ALA A 74 3.57 -4.31 5.64
N GLY A 75 4.73 -4.15 5.01
CA GLY A 75 5.83 -5.12 5.02
C GLY A 75 6.38 -5.44 6.42
N VAL A 76 6.37 -4.48 7.34
CA VAL A 76 6.67 -4.72 8.76
C VAL A 76 5.65 -5.70 9.35
N PHE A 77 4.37 -5.37 9.26
CA PHE A 77 3.29 -6.17 9.86
C PHE A 77 3.21 -7.57 9.25
N TRP A 78 3.27 -7.68 7.93
CA TRP A 78 3.19 -8.96 7.25
C TRP A 78 4.40 -9.84 7.52
N THR A 79 5.60 -9.26 7.63
CA THR A 79 6.80 -10.02 8.03
C THR A 79 6.68 -10.55 9.45
N LEU A 80 6.26 -9.71 10.42
CA LEU A 80 6.01 -10.14 11.80
C LEU A 80 4.87 -11.17 11.92
N ASN A 81 3.94 -11.18 10.95
CA ASN A 81 2.83 -12.13 10.94
C ASN A 81 3.16 -13.50 10.32
N THR A 82 4.41 -13.72 9.90
CA THR A 82 4.80 -14.93 9.16
C THR A 82 5.78 -15.81 9.92
N THR A 83 6.11 -16.96 9.35
CA THR A 83 7.23 -17.81 9.78
C THR A 83 8.52 -17.42 9.03
N SER A 84 9.65 -18.09 9.32
CA SER A 84 10.94 -17.84 8.65
C SER A 84 10.99 -18.41 7.24
N ARG A 85 9.87 -18.94 6.73
CA ARG A 85 9.80 -19.52 5.40
C ARG A 85 10.02 -18.42 4.35
N TYR A 86 10.85 -18.73 3.36
CA TYR A 86 11.16 -17.85 2.22
C TYR A 86 11.63 -16.44 2.62
N LEU A 87 12.47 -16.32 3.67
CA LEU A 87 13.01 -15.02 4.08
C LEU A 87 13.78 -14.30 2.96
N MET A 88 14.53 -15.04 2.13
CA MET A 88 15.24 -14.46 0.98
C MET A 88 14.27 -13.80 -0.02
N THR A 89 13.09 -14.38 -0.22
CA THR A 89 12.03 -13.78 -1.03
C THR A 89 11.53 -12.47 -0.42
N GLY A 90 11.49 -12.39 0.92
CA GLY A 90 11.13 -11.16 1.63
C GLY A 90 12.17 -10.06 1.47
N TRP A 91 13.46 -10.41 1.54
CA TRP A 91 14.56 -9.48 1.25
C TRP A 91 14.57 -9.04 -0.22
N LEU A 92 14.33 -9.96 -1.16
CA LEU A 92 14.22 -9.63 -2.57
C LEU A 92 13.08 -8.64 -2.82
N SER A 93 11.91 -8.88 -2.22
CA SER A 93 10.78 -7.96 -2.28
C SER A 93 11.15 -6.56 -1.76
N LEU A 94 11.83 -6.48 -0.62
CA LEU A 94 12.32 -5.21 -0.06
C LEU A 94 13.26 -4.49 -1.04
N VAL A 95 14.22 -5.21 -1.62
CA VAL A 95 15.15 -4.64 -2.61
C VAL A 95 14.39 -4.14 -3.84
N LEU A 96 13.43 -4.90 -4.36
CA LEU A 96 12.60 -4.47 -5.50
C LEU A 96 11.82 -3.19 -5.18
N VAL A 97 11.23 -3.08 -3.99
CA VAL A 97 10.54 -1.85 -3.56
C VAL A 97 11.49 -0.65 -3.52
N VAL A 98 12.68 -0.82 -2.95
CA VAL A 98 13.70 0.24 -2.91
C VAL A 98 14.14 0.64 -4.31
N VAL A 99 14.48 -0.35 -5.16
CA VAL A 99 14.91 -0.10 -6.55
C VAL A 99 13.81 0.58 -7.36
N GLY A 100 12.55 0.14 -7.24
CA GLY A 100 11.43 0.79 -7.90
C GLY A 100 11.27 2.26 -7.50
N GLY A 101 11.43 2.56 -6.21
CA GLY A 101 11.36 3.92 -5.69
C GLY A 101 12.53 4.79 -6.13
N LEU A 102 13.74 4.24 -6.22
CA LEU A 102 14.89 4.94 -6.79
C LEU A 102 14.66 5.26 -8.28
N ILE A 103 14.14 4.30 -9.05
CA ILE A 103 13.83 4.49 -10.47
C ILE A 103 12.80 5.61 -10.67
N ILE A 104 11.71 5.61 -9.88
CA ILE A 104 10.70 6.69 -9.95
C ILE A 104 11.28 8.02 -9.48
N GLY A 105 12.08 8.03 -8.41
CA GLY A 105 12.70 9.27 -7.91
C GLY A 105 13.60 9.95 -8.94
N VAL A 106 14.32 9.17 -9.76
CA VAL A 106 15.17 9.71 -10.83
C VAL A 106 14.45 9.90 -12.16
N SER A 107 13.23 9.38 -12.34
CA SER A 107 12.54 9.40 -13.64
C SER A 107 12.34 10.80 -14.23
N PRO A 108 12.08 11.88 -13.45
CA PRO A 108 12.01 13.24 -14.01
C PRO A 108 13.28 13.72 -14.70
N LEU A 109 14.44 13.10 -14.41
CA LEU A 109 15.73 13.45 -15.02
C LEU A 109 15.97 12.75 -16.36
N THR A 110 15.05 11.87 -16.79
CA THR A 110 15.26 10.95 -17.93
C THR A 110 14.46 11.31 -19.18
N GLY A 111 13.71 12.40 -19.15
CA GLY A 111 12.88 12.90 -20.25
C GLY A 111 11.73 13.76 -19.72
N ASP A 112 10.78 14.09 -20.60
CA ASP A 112 9.61 14.87 -20.20
C ASP A 112 8.82 14.15 -19.11
N ALA A 113 8.44 14.90 -18.07
CA ALA A 113 7.76 14.37 -16.90
C ALA A 113 6.26 14.19 -17.11
N ASN A 114 5.62 15.04 -17.94
CA ASN A 114 4.19 15.00 -18.29
C ASN A 114 3.30 14.55 -17.12
N PRO A 115 3.22 15.35 -16.04
CA PRO A 115 2.56 14.93 -14.81
C PRO A 115 1.04 14.85 -14.96
N LEU A 116 0.47 13.75 -14.52
CA LEU A 116 -0.96 13.45 -14.55
C LEU A 116 -1.47 13.26 -13.13
N THR A 117 -2.36 14.16 -12.70
CA THR A 117 -2.97 14.13 -11.36
C THR A 117 -4.20 13.22 -11.34
N ASN A 118 -3.96 11.92 -11.44
CA ASN A 118 -4.99 10.90 -11.33
C ASN A 118 -5.46 10.70 -9.88
N ASN A 119 -6.69 10.23 -9.69
CA ASN A 119 -7.12 9.76 -8.38
C ASN A 119 -6.45 8.39 -8.12
N TYR A 120 -5.96 8.17 -6.89
CA TYR A 120 -5.17 6.99 -6.44
C TYR A 120 -3.69 6.97 -6.82
N VAL A 121 -3.34 6.71 -8.08
CA VAL A 121 -1.93 6.60 -8.52
C VAL A 121 -1.65 7.69 -9.54
N PRO A 122 -1.09 8.83 -9.12
CA PRO A 122 -0.67 9.86 -10.05
C PRO A 122 0.49 9.34 -10.91
N MET A 123 0.59 9.83 -12.14
CA MET A 123 1.54 9.30 -13.10
C MET A 123 2.44 10.41 -13.62
N LEU A 124 3.72 10.10 -13.81
CA LEU A 124 4.51 10.76 -14.84
C LEU A 124 4.37 9.90 -16.10
N GLU A 125 3.92 10.49 -17.21
CA GLU A 125 3.85 9.78 -18.49
C GLU A 125 5.26 9.65 -19.09
N ASN A 126 6.06 8.85 -18.40
CA ASN A 126 7.49 8.69 -18.56
C ASN A 126 7.86 7.21 -18.45
N ARG A 127 8.71 6.73 -19.37
CA ARG A 127 9.06 5.30 -19.46
C ARG A 127 9.77 4.78 -18.22
N MET A 128 10.63 5.58 -17.60
CA MET A 128 11.33 5.17 -16.38
C MET A 128 10.37 5.14 -15.20
N PHE A 129 9.45 6.10 -15.11
CA PHE A 129 8.41 6.10 -14.08
C PHE A 129 7.58 4.81 -14.12
N ILE A 130 7.07 4.45 -15.31
CA ILE A 130 6.29 3.23 -15.51
C ILE A 130 7.10 1.97 -15.14
N LYS A 131 8.37 1.89 -15.56
CA LYS A 131 9.26 0.77 -15.18
C LYS A 131 9.46 0.69 -13.67
N GLY A 132 9.68 1.82 -13.00
CA GLY A 132 9.82 1.86 -11.54
C GLY A 132 8.56 1.38 -10.83
N LEU A 133 7.39 1.78 -11.34
CA LEU A 133 6.09 1.33 -10.82
C LEU A 133 5.88 -0.17 -11.01
N ILE A 134 6.27 -0.74 -12.16
CA ILE A 134 6.23 -2.19 -12.41
C ILE A 134 7.16 -2.94 -11.45
N VAL A 135 8.39 -2.46 -11.27
CA VAL A 135 9.37 -3.08 -10.34
C VAL A 135 8.83 -3.04 -8.91
N PHE A 136 8.26 -1.92 -8.49
CA PHE A 136 7.60 -1.78 -7.20
C PHE A 136 6.41 -2.72 -7.03
N GLY A 137 5.47 -2.71 -7.97
CA GLY A 137 4.30 -3.59 -7.95
C GLY A 137 4.68 -5.06 -7.89
N GLY A 138 5.73 -5.46 -8.63
CA GLY A 138 6.31 -6.80 -8.55
C GLY A 138 6.90 -7.11 -7.17
N GLY A 139 7.61 -6.15 -6.56
CA GLY A 139 8.11 -6.26 -5.19
C GLY A 139 6.99 -6.45 -4.16
N ILE A 140 5.91 -5.67 -4.25
CA ILE A 140 4.74 -5.78 -3.37
C ILE A 140 3.98 -7.09 -3.59
N LEU A 141 3.77 -7.49 -4.85
CA LEU A 141 3.14 -8.78 -5.16
C LEU A 141 3.94 -9.93 -4.54
N LEU A 142 5.27 -9.90 -4.70
CA LEU A 142 6.16 -10.91 -4.11
C LEU A 142 6.06 -10.94 -2.57
N LEU A 143 5.96 -9.77 -1.94
CA LEU A 143 5.78 -9.65 -0.48
C LEU A 143 4.49 -10.30 -0.01
N VAL A 144 3.39 -9.98 -0.69
CA VAL A 144 2.04 -10.44 -0.33
C VAL A 144 1.95 -11.95 -0.52
N LEU A 145 2.42 -12.47 -1.67
CA LEU A 145 2.43 -13.92 -1.94
C LEU A 145 3.27 -14.68 -0.91
N ARG A 146 4.47 -14.17 -0.58
CA ARG A 146 5.29 -14.75 0.50
C ARG A 146 4.54 -14.74 1.82
N SER A 147 3.89 -13.62 2.16
CA SER A 147 3.24 -13.44 3.45
C SER A 147 2.05 -14.37 3.64
N LEU A 148 1.26 -14.59 2.57
CA LEU A 148 0.18 -15.56 2.58
C LEU A 148 0.70 -17.00 2.68
N TRP A 149 1.80 -17.32 2.00
CA TRP A 149 2.37 -18.68 2.03
C TRP A 149 3.08 -19.04 3.34
N ALA A 150 3.70 -18.05 3.98
CA ALA A 150 4.43 -18.21 5.24
C ALA A 150 3.55 -17.92 6.47
N LEU A 151 2.24 -17.72 6.28
CA LEU A 151 1.29 -17.27 7.30
C LEU A 151 1.20 -18.23 8.49
N ARG A 152 1.08 -17.65 9.68
CA ARG A 152 0.73 -18.36 10.91
C ARG A 152 -0.79 -18.41 11.08
N CYS A 153 -1.45 -19.33 10.36
CA CYS A 153 -2.91 -19.38 10.27
C CYS A 153 -3.60 -19.51 11.64
N ARG A 154 -3.13 -20.41 12.50
CA ARG A 154 -3.76 -20.69 13.80
C ARG A 154 -3.71 -19.46 14.70
N GLU A 155 -2.57 -18.81 14.76
CA GLU A 155 -2.31 -17.61 15.54
C GLU A 155 -3.14 -16.43 15.02
N SER A 156 -3.26 -16.29 13.70
CA SER A 156 -4.08 -15.25 13.06
C SER A 156 -5.58 -15.44 13.28
N MET A 157 -6.04 -16.64 13.66
CA MET A 157 -7.45 -16.93 13.95
C MET A 157 -7.75 -17.02 15.46
N THR A 158 -6.74 -16.84 16.31
CA THR A 158 -6.93 -16.90 17.76
C THR A 158 -7.62 -15.63 18.25
N ALA A 159 -8.68 -15.78 19.05
CA ALA A 159 -9.49 -14.65 19.53
C ALA A 159 -8.90 -13.96 20.77
N ASP A 160 -7.62 -13.60 20.70
CA ASP A 160 -6.90 -12.77 21.68
C ASP A 160 -6.35 -11.49 21.04
N GLY A 161 -5.70 -10.62 21.84
CA GLY A 161 -5.25 -9.32 21.36
C GLY A 161 -4.16 -9.40 20.28
N GLU A 162 -3.24 -10.37 20.39
CA GLU A 162 -2.23 -10.62 19.36
C GLU A 162 -2.88 -11.14 18.09
N GLY A 163 -3.74 -12.16 18.21
CA GLY A 163 -4.47 -12.74 17.09
C GLY A 163 -5.36 -11.73 16.36
N ALA A 164 -5.94 -10.76 17.07
CA ALA A 164 -6.68 -9.66 16.44
C ALA A 164 -5.79 -8.75 15.57
N LEU A 165 -4.56 -8.42 16.02
CA LEU A 165 -3.61 -7.66 15.20
C LEU A 165 -3.13 -8.47 13.99
N ARG A 166 -2.86 -9.77 14.19
CA ARG A 166 -2.49 -10.69 13.11
C ARG A 166 -3.61 -10.82 12.08
N PHE A 167 -4.85 -10.94 12.53
CA PHE A 167 -6.03 -11.00 11.68
C PHE A 167 -6.21 -9.73 10.86
N GLY A 168 -6.12 -8.54 11.48
CA GLY A 168 -6.18 -7.26 10.75
C GLY A 168 -5.01 -7.07 9.77
N SER A 169 -3.83 -7.58 10.10
CA SER A 169 -2.68 -7.58 9.18
C SER A 169 -2.92 -8.50 7.97
N LEU A 170 -3.53 -9.67 8.21
CA LEU A 170 -3.92 -10.62 7.17
C LEU A 170 -5.00 -10.05 6.24
N THR A 171 -6.04 -9.40 6.78
CA THR A 171 -7.06 -8.77 5.93
C THR A 171 -6.41 -7.71 5.04
N GLY A 172 -5.50 -6.90 5.56
CA GLY A 172 -4.69 -5.96 4.77
C GLY A 172 -3.91 -6.65 3.64
N ALA A 173 -3.24 -7.78 3.89
CA ALA A 173 -2.52 -8.53 2.86
C ALA A 173 -3.44 -9.06 1.76
N ILE A 174 -4.60 -9.63 2.14
CA ILE A 174 -5.62 -10.10 1.19
C ILE A 174 -6.13 -8.94 0.35
N THR A 175 -6.40 -7.79 0.97
CA THR A 175 -6.86 -6.59 0.27
C THR A 175 -5.85 -6.08 -0.75
N VAL A 176 -4.55 -6.06 -0.43
CA VAL A 176 -3.53 -5.67 -1.41
C VAL A 176 -3.43 -6.69 -2.55
N LEU A 177 -3.58 -8.00 -2.28
CA LEU A 177 -3.65 -8.99 -3.34
C LEU A 177 -4.83 -8.73 -4.29
N VAL A 178 -6.02 -8.46 -3.73
CA VAL A 178 -7.22 -8.15 -4.53
C VAL A 178 -7.03 -6.86 -5.31
N ALA A 179 -6.41 -5.83 -4.72
CA ALA A 179 -6.09 -4.58 -5.44
C ALA A 179 -5.15 -4.82 -6.64
N LEU A 180 -4.14 -5.67 -6.47
CA LEU A 180 -3.21 -6.05 -7.56
C LEU A 180 -3.91 -6.87 -8.63
N VAL A 181 -4.78 -7.81 -8.25
CA VAL A 181 -5.59 -8.59 -9.20
C VAL A 181 -6.54 -7.68 -9.97
N ALA A 182 -7.21 -6.73 -9.30
CA ALA A 182 -8.08 -5.74 -9.95
C ALA A 182 -7.29 -4.88 -10.95
N LEU A 183 -6.09 -4.40 -10.58
CA LEU A 183 -5.22 -3.66 -11.49
C LEU A 183 -4.83 -4.49 -12.72
N ILE A 184 -4.45 -5.76 -12.53
CA ILE A 184 -4.10 -6.67 -13.63
C ILE A 184 -5.31 -6.92 -14.52
N TRP A 185 -6.49 -7.13 -13.94
CA TRP A 185 -7.73 -7.35 -14.69
C TRP A 185 -8.06 -6.11 -15.52
N THR A 186 -8.04 -4.92 -14.93
CA THR A 186 -8.27 -3.67 -15.67
C THR A 186 -7.24 -3.47 -16.79
N PHE A 187 -5.96 -3.78 -16.55
CA PHE A 187 -4.92 -3.73 -17.58
C PHE A 187 -5.16 -4.70 -18.75
N MET A 188 -5.71 -5.88 -18.47
CA MET A 188 -6.01 -6.89 -19.50
C MET A 188 -7.25 -6.55 -20.32
N ASP A 189 -8.25 -5.91 -19.71
CA ASP A 189 -9.50 -5.54 -20.38
C ASP A 189 -9.39 -4.23 -21.18
N ALA A 190 -8.58 -3.28 -20.72
CA ALA A 190 -8.47 -1.97 -21.35
C ALA A 190 -7.36 -1.92 -22.42
N PRO A 191 -7.62 -1.36 -23.62
CA PRO A 191 -6.58 -1.15 -24.61
C PRO A 191 -5.53 -0.16 -24.08
N ILE A 192 -4.25 -0.47 -24.30
CA ILE A 192 -3.14 0.41 -23.89
C ILE A 192 -3.29 1.76 -24.59
N SER A 193 -3.28 2.83 -23.79
CA SER A 193 -3.41 4.21 -24.25
C SER A 193 -2.53 5.12 -23.40
N SER A 194 -2.74 6.43 -23.52
CA SER A 194 -1.97 7.50 -22.88
C SER A 194 -2.89 8.53 -22.24
N GLY A 195 -2.33 9.36 -21.37
CA GLY A 195 -2.98 10.51 -20.77
C GLY A 195 -3.87 10.16 -19.58
N ARG A 196 -4.40 11.22 -18.95
CA ARG A 196 -5.09 11.14 -17.66
C ARG A 196 -6.23 10.14 -17.65
N SER A 197 -7.10 10.13 -18.66
CA SER A 197 -8.28 9.24 -18.68
C SER A 197 -7.91 7.76 -18.66
N TYR A 198 -6.82 7.39 -19.35
CA TYR A 198 -6.36 6.00 -19.38
C TYR A 198 -5.88 5.55 -18.01
N TYR A 199 -4.97 6.31 -17.39
CA TYR A 199 -4.44 5.97 -16.08
C TYR A 199 -5.49 6.08 -14.97
N GLU A 200 -6.46 6.99 -15.10
CA GLU A 200 -7.59 7.10 -14.18
C GLU A 200 -8.38 5.79 -14.16
N GLY A 201 -8.79 5.30 -15.33
CA GLY A 201 -9.49 4.04 -15.46
C GLY A 201 -8.64 2.86 -14.99
N LEU A 202 -7.36 2.82 -15.39
CA LEU A 202 -6.43 1.74 -15.05
C LEU A 202 -6.29 1.54 -13.53
N PHE A 203 -6.15 2.63 -12.77
CA PHE A 203 -5.89 2.55 -11.34
C PHE A 203 -7.16 2.66 -10.47
N TRP A 204 -8.34 2.93 -11.04
CA TRP A 204 -9.56 3.19 -10.28
C TRP A 204 -9.92 2.06 -9.31
N ALA A 205 -10.13 0.85 -9.82
CA ALA A 205 -10.57 -0.28 -9.02
C ALA A 205 -9.49 -0.73 -8.02
N GLY A 206 -8.26 -0.93 -8.50
CA GLY A 206 -7.14 -1.34 -7.64
C GLY A 206 -6.82 -0.30 -6.57
N GLY A 207 -6.79 0.99 -6.93
CA GLY A 207 -6.55 2.10 -6.03
C GLY A 207 -7.63 2.26 -4.97
N HIS A 208 -8.90 2.07 -5.34
CA HIS A 208 -10.01 2.10 -4.38
C HIS A 208 -9.91 0.96 -3.36
N VAL A 209 -9.66 -0.27 -3.83
CA VAL A 209 -9.47 -1.43 -2.96
C VAL A 209 -8.27 -1.24 -2.02
N LEU A 210 -7.18 -0.66 -2.52
CA LEU A 210 -5.97 -0.42 -1.73
C LEU A 210 -6.23 0.44 -0.47
N GLN A 211 -7.18 1.38 -0.51
CA GLN A 211 -7.55 2.21 0.65
C GLN A 211 -8.08 1.39 1.84
N PHE A 212 -8.76 0.27 1.58
CA PHE A 212 -9.20 -0.64 2.64
C PHE A 212 -8.00 -1.29 3.35
N ALA A 213 -6.92 -1.60 2.62
CA ALA A 213 -5.70 -2.15 3.22
C ALA A 213 -5.02 -1.11 4.11
N HIS A 214 -4.90 0.13 3.64
CA HIS A 214 -4.35 1.23 4.45
C HIS A 214 -5.15 1.45 5.73
N THR A 215 -6.48 1.46 5.63
CA THR A 215 -7.37 1.63 6.79
C THR A 215 -7.23 0.47 7.79
N ALA A 216 -7.18 -0.77 7.30
CA ALA A 216 -6.98 -1.93 8.17
C ALA A 216 -5.63 -1.85 8.93
N LEU A 217 -4.55 -1.51 8.23
CA LEU A 217 -3.21 -1.41 8.82
C LEU A 217 -3.06 -0.19 9.73
N LEU A 218 -3.78 0.91 9.47
CA LEU A 218 -3.89 2.04 10.38
C LEU A 218 -4.52 1.60 11.72
N CYS A 219 -5.64 0.86 11.66
CA CYS A 219 -6.29 0.33 12.85
C CYS A 219 -5.37 -0.64 13.63
N VAL A 220 -4.65 -1.53 12.94
CA VAL A 220 -3.63 -2.40 13.55
C VAL A 220 -2.56 -1.56 14.26
N SER A 221 -2.06 -0.53 13.59
CA SER A 221 -1.04 0.37 14.13
C SER A 221 -1.54 1.10 15.38
N TRP A 222 -2.75 1.64 15.36
CA TRP A 222 -3.35 2.35 16.49
C TRP A 222 -3.60 1.44 17.70
N LEU A 223 -4.08 0.22 17.49
CA LEU A 223 -4.27 -0.74 18.58
C LEU A 223 -2.95 -1.09 19.25
N TRP A 224 -1.89 -1.29 18.47
CA TRP A 224 -0.57 -1.56 19.03
C TRP A 224 0.04 -0.32 19.72
N LEU A 225 -0.04 0.85 19.10
CA LEU A 225 0.43 2.11 19.71
C LEU A 225 -0.31 2.44 21.01
N ALA A 226 -1.63 2.21 21.07
CA ALA A 226 -2.40 2.40 22.29
C ALA A 226 -1.83 1.56 23.45
N GLN A 227 -1.55 0.27 23.20
CA GLN A 227 -0.93 -0.59 24.20
C GLN A 227 0.50 -0.16 24.56
N ALA A 228 1.30 0.29 23.57
CA ALA A 228 2.64 0.80 23.81
C ALA A 228 2.63 2.07 24.70
N CYS A 229 1.58 2.89 24.59
CA CYS A 229 1.36 4.06 25.44
C CYS A 229 0.69 3.72 26.79
N GLY A 230 0.47 2.44 27.11
CA GLY A 230 -0.18 2.02 28.35
C GLY A 230 -1.70 2.21 28.39
N VAL A 231 -2.33 2.50 27.25
CA VAL A 231 -3.79 2.62 27.13
C VAL A 231 -4.42 1.23 27.12
N ASP A 232 -5.37 1.01 28.02
CA ASP A 232 -6.12 -0.24 28.08
C ASP A 232 -7.22 -0.26 27.01
N VAL A 233 -7.16 -1.23 26.11
CA VAL A 233 -8.16 -1.42 25.06
C VAL A 233 -9.29 -2.27 25.62
N ALA A 234 -10.35 -1.62 26.09
CA ALA A 234 -11.50 -2.26 26.73
C ALA A 234 -12.42 -3.08 25.78
N VAL A 235 -12.04 -3.22 24.51
CA VAL A 235 -12.80 -3.97 23.50
C VAL A 235 -12.33 -5.43 23.47
N LYS A 236 -13.27 -6.38 23.47
CA LYS A 236 -12.94 -7.81 23.35
C LYS A 236 -12.35 -8.10 21.96
N PRO A 237 -11.27 -8.89 21.85
CA PRO A 237 -10.60 -9.16 20.57
C PRO A 237 -11.51 -9.67 19.46
N LYS A 238 -12.51 -10.50 19.78
CA LYS A 238 -13.50 -11.00 18.80
C LYS A 238 -14.27 -9.88 18.09
N TYR A 239 -14.54 -8.76 18.76
CA TYR A 239 -15.24 -7.62 18.14
C TYR A 239 -14.28 -6.84 17.24
N VAL A 240 -13.01 -6.71 17.64
CA VAL A 240 -11.97 -6.14 16.78
C VAL A 240 -11.81 -6.97 15.50
N MET A 241 -11.74 -8.30 15.62
CA MET A 241 -11.72 -9.21 14.47
C MET A 241 -12.97 -9.08 13.60
N ALA A 242 -14.15 -8.96 14.20
CA ALA A 242 -15.39 -8.75 13.46
C ALA A 242 -15.36 -7.44 12.65
N VAL A 243 -14.83 -6.36 13.20
CA VAL A 243 -14.64 -5.08 12.46
C VAL A 243 -13.71 -5.26 11.28
N PHE A 244 -12.57 -5.96 11.44
CA PHE A 244 -11.68 -6.27 10.32
C PHE A 244 -12.35 -7.14 9.25
N ALA A 245 -13.17 -8.11 9.66
CA ALA A 245 -13.92 -8.95 8.73
C ALA A 245 -14.99 -8.16 7.95
N ILE A 246 -15.70 -7.26 8.63
CA ILE A 246 -16.67 -6.34 8.00
C ILE A 246 -15.95 -5.43 7.00
N GLY A 247 -14.79 -4.88 7.36
CA GLY A 247 -13.99 -4.05 6.46
C GLY A 247 -13.45 -4.81 5.24
N ALA A 248 -13.20 -6.12 5.37
CA ALA A 248 -12.76 -6.97 4.28
C ALA A 248 -13.92 -7.46 3.38
N ALA A 249 -15.17 -7.41 3.84
CA ALA A 249 -16.30 -7.96 3.09
C ALA A 249 -16.51 -7.28 1.72
N PRO A 250 -16.50 -5.93 1.59
CA PRO A 250 -16.61 -5.27 0.28
C PRO A 250 -15.46 -5.64 -0.67
N VAL A 251 -14.26 -5.86 -0.13
CA VAL A 251 -13.08 -6.26 -0.91
C VAL A 251 -13.27 -7.64 -1.54
N LEU A 252 -13.93 -8.57 -0.84
CA LEU A 252 -14.21 -9.90 -1.39
C LEU A 252 -15.31 -9.87 -2.48
N MET A 253 -16.08 -8.79 -2.57
CA MET A 253 -17.08 -8.59 -3.62
C MET A 253 -16.50 -8.05 -4.93
N ILE A 254 -15.20 -7.72 -4.98
CA ILE A 254 -14.55 -7.11 -6.14
C ILE A 254 -14.71 -7.88 -7.47
N PRO A 255 -14.78 -9.22 -7.53
CA PRO A 255 -15.06 -9.90 -8.79
C PRO A 255 -16.41 -9.51 -9.42
N TRP A 256 -17.39 -9.06 -8.62
CA TRP A 256 -18.74 -8.73 -9.11
C TRP A 256 -18.78 -7.60 -10.15
N PRO A 257 -18.27 -6.38 -9.91
CA PRO A 257 -18.29 -5.30 -10.90
C PRO A 257 -17.56 -5.68 -12.21
N PHE A 258 -16.44 -6.40 -12.12
CA PHE A 258 -15.71 -6.87 -13.30
C PHE A 258 -16.48 -7.89 -14.14
N LEU A 259 -17.36 -8.69 -13.52
CA LEU A 259 -18.19 -9.66 -14.23
C LEU A 259 -19.53 -9.09 -14.71
N SER A 260 -19.94 -7.92 -14.18
CA SER A 260 -21.28 -7.36 -14.39
C SER A 260 -21.31 -6.13 -15.28
N PHE A 261 -20.21 -5.38 -15.38
CA PHE A 261 -20.14 -4.10 -16.07
C PHE A 261 -18.94 -4.05 -17.02
N GLU A 262 -18.98 -3.16 -18.01
CA GLU A 262 -17.82 -2.86 -18.85
C GLU A 262 -16.73 -2.19 -18.00
N THR A 263 -15.53 -2.79 -17.98
CA THR A 263 -14.39 -2.28 -17.21
C THR A 263 -14.05 -0.84 -17.62
N GLY A 264 -14.13 0.09 -16.66
CA GLY A 264 -13.92 1.53 -16.90
C GLY A 264 -15.15 2.30 -17.36
N GLY A 265 -16.28 1.64 -17.60
CA GLY A 265 -17.56 2.28 -17.92
C GLY A 265 -18.22 2.98 -16.72
N PRO A 266 -19.25 3.81 -16.92
CA PRO A 266 -19.88 4.61 -15.86
C PRO A 266 -20.42 3.77 -14.69
N GLU A 267 -21.10 2.65 -14.97
CA GLU A 267 -21.65 1.74 -13.95
C GLU A 267 -20.54 1.07 -13.14
N PHE A 268 -19.46 0.67 -13.81
CA PHE A 268 -18.27 0.12 -13.17
C PHE A 268 -17.65 1.13 -12.22
N ILE A 269 -17.42 2.37 -12.67
CA ILE A 269 -16.84 3.46 -11.87
C ILE A 269 -17.72 3.80 -10.67
N THR A 270 -19.03 3.90 -10.88
CA THR A 270 -20.01 4.28 -9.84
C THR A 270 -20.14 3.22 -8.75
N TRP A 271 -19.88 1.94 -9.04
CA TRP A 271 -19.90 0.88 -8.01
C TRP A 271 -18.89 1.11 -6.87
N PHE A 272 -17.80 1.84 -7.13
CA PHE A 272 -16.77 2.17 -6.15
C PHE A 272 -17.02 3.50 -5.40
N VAL A 273 -18.18 4.16 -5.57
CA VAL A 273 -18.49 5.47 -4.95
C VAL A 273 -19.76 5.36 -4.11
#